data_AF-A0A644SVC4-F1
#
_entry.id   AF-A0A644SVC4-F1
#
_cell.length_a   1.000
_cell.length_b   1.000
_cell.length_c   1.000
_cell.angle_alpha   90.00
_cell.angle_beta   90.00
_cell.angle_gamma   90.00
#
_symmetry.space_group_name_H-M   'P 1'
#
loop_
_entity.id
_entity.type
_entity.pdbx_description
1 polymer ?
#
loop_
_entity_poly.entity_id
_entity_poly.type
_entity_poly.pdbx_seq_one_letter_code
_entity_poly.pdbx_strand_id
1 'polypeptide(L)'
;MPRQPIIHTVPQPLEPLNIEEVRFWLDIMQEHALFIKMGLPCDRTDLINEAQNFIREFDTLGNRAERLQNEKKFKELVSDAYDVVCEFHRFKRHLLRLKLTCKLAGSIFPIQYDHLAREAEYVMRLFDKMRTGRPGLKAAAKTQETSFWVRIMGEHAALMSHLIDPSERSLVATARDFSEDFDALLLQSNDFASMLSHNENDVPSFRRFLQDVHTSTRQLRDFKRAVQEMIAQCKLVGLIPEMLADHVRREAEHFLMILAMMEKGIITCVTATEPECEVVEAIEDMEEEFCPGPAIECGETVEDCEDQDEEACYEEEDCEEPQANFNIYKSPAVNMDDIEDIEGIEDDIDDDCNSPEPPKTAPAKQKPPKYKWGGKWPRPLGK
;
A
#
# COMPACT_ATOMS: atom_id res chain seq x y z
N MET A 1 -15.58 -8.85 25.69
CA MET A 1 -14.15 -8.52 25.55
C MET A 1 -14.03 -7.44 24.48
N PRO A 2 -13.39 -6.28 24.76
CA PRO A 2 -13.09 -5.32 23.70
C PRO A 2 -12.15 -5.99 22.69
N ARG A 3 -12.48 -5.90 21.38
CA ARG A 3 -11.57 -6.36 20.33
C ARG A 3 -10.23 -5.65 20.51
N GLN A 4 -9.13 -6.39 20.50
CA GLN A 4 -7.80 -5.79 20.47
C GLN A 4 -7.73 -4.81 19.29
N PRO A 5 -7.12 -3.63 19.47
CA PRO A 5 -6.93 -2.69 18.37
C PRO A 5 -6.20 -3.44 17.24
N ILE A 6 -6.72 -3.32 16.01
CA ILE A 6 -6.00 -3.77 14.83
C ILE A 6 -4.74 -2.91 14.80
N ILE A 7 -3.62 -3.50 15.22
CA ILE A 7 -2.34 -2.83 15.18
C ILE A 7 -1.97 -2.73 13.69
N HIS A 8 -2.24 -1.56 13.11
CA HIS A 8 -1.57 -1.13 11.88
C HIS A 8 -0.08 -1.05 12.20
N THR A 9 0.64 -2.16 12.02
CA THR A 9 2.10 -2.14 12.16
C THR A 9 2.73 -2.69 10.92
N VAL A 10 3.40 -1.80 10.21
CA VAL A 10 4.64 -2.14 9.55
C VAL A 10 5.47 -3.02 10.52
N PRO A 11 5.91 -4.21 10.10
CA PRO A 11 6.54 -5.20 10.98
C PRO A 11 7.92 -4.73 11.45
N GLN A 12 8.54 -5.53 12.32
CA GLN A 12 9.99 -5.44 12.52
C GLN A 12 10.68 -6.22 11.39
N PRO A 13 11.48 -5.57 10.54
CA PRO A 13 12.06 -6.16 9.34
C PRO A 13 12.89 -7.42 9.60
N LEU A 14 12.73 -8.43 8.73
CA LEU A 14 13.41 -9.73 8.84
C LEU A 14 14.65 -9.86 7.96
N GLU A 15 14.98 -8.84 7.19
CA GLU A 15 16.11 -8.87 6.26
C GLU A 15 17.45 -8.97 6.98
N PRO A 16 18.47 -9.47 6.26
CA PRO A 16 19.85 -9.41 6.73
C PRO A 16 20.29 -7.98 7.07
N LEU A 17 20.98 -7.80 8.19
CA LEU A 17 21.53 -6.49 8.56
C LEU A 17 22.87 -6.25 7.84
N ASN A 18 22.82 -6.09 6.51
CA ASN A 18 24.00 -5.95 5.66
C ASN A 18 23.92 -4.75 4.71
N ILE A 19 24.98 -4.54 3.94
CA ILE A 19 25.08 -3.42 3.00
C ILE A 19 24.19 -3.56 1.77
N GLU A 20 23.85 -4.78 1.34
CA GLU A 20 23.00 -4.97 0.18
C GLU A 20 21.56 -4.49 0.46
N GLU A 21 21.08 -4.68 1.70
CA GLU A 21 19.80 -4.10 2.13
C GLU A 21 19.82 -2.58 2.13
N VAL A 22 20.90 -1.98 2.63
CA VAL A 22 21.03 -0.52 2.63
C VAL A 22 21.03 0.02 1.19
N ARG A 23 21.75 -0.61 0.27
CA ARG A 23 21.76 -0.22 -1.16
C ARG A 23 20.37 -0.35 -1.78
N PHE A 24 19.75 -1.52 -1.63
CA PHE A 24 18.42 -1.80 -2.17
C PHE A 24 17.42 -0.74 -1.73
N TRP A 25 17.34 -0.46 -0.43
CA TRP A 25 16.36 0.50 0.08
C TRP A 25 16.70 1.95 -0.23
N LEU A 26 17.97 2.33 -0.36
CA LEU A 26 18.34 3.67 -0.82
C LEU A 26 17.91 3.90 -2.28
N ASP A 27 18.09 2.90 -3.15
CA ASP A 27 17.64 2.97 -4.54
C ASP A 27 16.10 3.07 -4.62
N ILE A 28 15.39 2.22 -3.88
CA ILE A 28 13.92 2.26 -3.79
C ILE A 28 13.43 3.63 -3.32
N MET A 29 14.02 4.20 -2.25
CA MET A 29 13.60 5.52 -1.75
C MET A 29 13.94 6.66 -2.71
N GLN A 30 15.07 6.58 -3.43
CA GLN A 30 15.39 7.55 -4.49
C GLN A 30 14.34 7.52 -5.61
N GLU A 31 13.95 6.32 -6.05
CA GLU A 31 12.94 6.12 -7.08
C GLU A 31 11.57 6.63 -6.63
N HIS A 32 11.19 6.42 -5.35
CA HIS A 32 9.98 7.01 -4.80
C HIS A 32 9.99 8.53 -4.90
N ALA A 33 11.12 9.18 -4.61
CA ALA A 33 11.23 10.64 -4.68
C ALA A 33 11.06 11.12 -6.14
N LEU A 34 11.59 10.36 -7.11
CA LEU A 34 11.38 10.62 -8.53
C LEU A 34 9.92 10.42 -8.96
N PHE A 35 9.27 9.31 -8.57
CA PHE A 35 7.85 9.07 -8.88
C PHE A 35 6.96 10.15 -8.30
N ILE A 36 7.20 10.54 -7.04
CA ILE A 36 6.52 11.66 -6.38
C ILE A 36 6.69 12.93 -7.20
N LYS A 37 7.93 13.30 -7.52
CA LYS A 37 8.23 14.49 -8.32
C LYS A 37 7.48 14.50 -9.65
N MET A 38 7.43 13.38 -10.36
CA MET A 38 6.76 13.28 -11.67
C MET A 38 5.23 13.35 -11.58
N GLY A 39 4.65 12.95 -10.45
CA GLY A 39 3.19 12.95 -10.27
C GLY A 39 2.62 14.20 -9.62
N LEU A 40 3.46 15.15 -9.21
CA LEU A 40 3.05 16.43 -8.64
C LEU A 40 2.58 17.42 -9.72
N PRO A 41 1.57 18.27 -9.43
CA PRO A 41 1.19 19.39 -10.29
C PRO A 41 2.35 20.37 -10.52
N CYS A 42 2.46 20.92 -11.74
CA CYS A 42 3.56 21.81 -12.13
C CYS A 42 3.63 23.12 -11.34
N ASP A 43 2.51 23.57 -10.76
CA ASP A 43 2.41 24.78 -9.94
C ASP A 43 2.89 24.57 -8.49
N ARG A 44 3.01 23.32 -8.03
CA ARG A 44 3.55 22.96 -6.70
C ARG A 44 5.07 22.90 -6.69
N THR A 45 5.69 24.01 -7.06
CA THR A 45 7.15 24.15 -7.15
C THR A 45 7.86 23.92 -5.81
N ASP A 46 7.20 24.23 -4.69
CA ASP A 46 7.62 23.91 -3.32
C ASP A 46 7.88 22.40 -3.15
N LEU A 47 6.85 21.58 -3.43
CA LEU A 47 6.90 20.14 -3.25
C LEU A 47 7.81 19.46 -4.30
N ILE A 48 7.85 19.98 -5.52
CA ILE A 48 8.73 19.48 -6.58
C ILE A 48 10.20 19.66 -6.19
N ASN A 49 10.54 20.83 -5.63
CA ASN A 49 11.89 21.11 -5.15
C ASN A 49 12.25 20.22 -3.95
N GLU A 50 11.33 20.02 -3.01
CA GLU A 50 11.53 19.14 -1.88
C GLU A 50 11.76 17.68 -2.32
N ALA A 51 10.94 17.15 -3.23
CA ALA A 51 11.15 15.82 -3.81
C ALA A 51 12.50 15.72 -4.55
N GLN A 52 12.90 16.77 -5.26
CA GLN A 52 14.19 16.83 -5.94
C GLN A 52 15.38 16.88 -4.95
N ASN A 53 15.21 17.43 -3.76
CA ASN A 53 16.22 17.38 -2.70
C ASN A 53 16.42 15.95 -2.22
N PHE A 54 15.33 15.22 -1.93
CA PHE A 54 15.40 13.81 -1.55
C PHE A 54 16.09 12.93 -2.60
N ILE A 55 15.83 13.15 -3.90
CA ILE A 55 16.56 12.44 -4.97
C ILE A 55 18.08 12.62 -4.83
N ARG A 56 18.56 13.83 -4.51
CA ARG A 56 19.99 14.12 -4.35
C ARG A 56 20.56 13.56 -3.04
N GLU A 57 19.77 13.56 -1.96
CA GLU A 57 20.19 12.99 -0.68
C GLU A 57 20.36 11.48 -0.79
N PHE A 58 19.39 10.78 -1.37
CA PHE A 58 19.51 9.34 -1.63
C PHE A 58 20.63 9.01 -2.62
N ASP A 59 20.84 9.82 -3.66
CA ASP A 59 22.01 9.67 -4.56
C ASP A 59 23.34 9.76 -3.79
N THR A 60 23.44 10.73 -2.88
CA THR A 60 24.64 10.94 -2.06
C THR A 60 24.87 9.76 -1.12
N LEU A 61 23.81 9.23 -0.50
CA LEU A 61 23.88 8.06 0.37
C LEU A 61 24.22 6.78 -0.42
N GLY A 62 23.63 6.57 -1.59
CA GLY A 62 23.92 5.44 -2.48
C GLY A 62 25.38 5.44 -2.92
N ASN A 63 25.90 6.59 -3.36
CA ASN A 63 27.32 6.75 -3.71
C ASN A 63 28.27 6.46 -2.53
N ARG A 64 27.85 6.74 -1.29
CA ARG A 64 28.61 6.37 -0.08
C ARG A 64 28.55 4.86 0.19
N ALA A 65 27.40 4.22 -0.04
CA ALA A 65 27.21 2.78 0.10
C ALA A 65 28.13 1.98 -0.85
N GLU A 66 28.37 2.49 -2.06
CA GLU A 66 29.29 1.88 -3.03
C GLU A 66 30.77 1.95 -2.59
N ARG A 67 31.14 2.94 -1.79
CA ARG A 67 32.55 3.23 -1.44
C ARG A 67 32.92 2.80 -0.02
N LEU A 68 32.11 1.97 0.62
CA LEU A 68 32.31 1.56 2.01
C LEU A 68 33.67 0.90 2.23
N GLN A 69 34.35 1.34 3.31
CA GLN A 69 35.70 0.90 3.65
C GLN A 69 35.75 0.08 4.95
N ASN A 70 34.88 0.38 5.92
CA ASN A 70 34.91 -0.21 7.25
C ASN A 70 33.57 -0.08 7.99
N GLU A 71 33.47 -0.80 9.12
CA GLU A 71 32.27 -0.86 9.96
C GLU A 71 31.87 0.50 10.56
N LYS A 72 32.83 1.37 10.91
CA LYS A 72 32.52 2.71 11.42
C LYS A 72 31.79 3.53 10.36
N LYS A 73 32.26 3.50 9.11
CA LYS A 73 31.62 4.17 7.98
C LYS A 73 30.26 3.57 7.64
N PHE A 74 30.07 2.27 7.86
CA PHE A 74 28.77 1.63 7.74
C PHE A 74 27.78 2.17 8.77
N LYS A 75 28.15 2.25 10.05
CA LYS A 75 27.27 2.80 11.10
C LYS A 75 26.92 4.28 10.87
N GLU A 76 27.90 5.09 10.44
CA GLU A 76 27.65 6.49 10.05
C GLU A 76 26.67 6.57 8.87
N LEU A 77 26.84 5.75 7.83
CA LEU A 77 25.93 5.69 6.69
C LEU A 77 24.51 5.31 7.11
N VAL A 78 24.35 4.26 7.91
CA VAL A 78 23.04 3.78 8.37
C VAL A 78 22.34 4.85 9.22
N SER A 79 23.08 5.56 10.08
CA SER A 79 22.51 6.64 10.88
C SER A 79 22.01 7.79 10.01
N ASP A 80 22.83 8.26 9.07
CA ASP A 80 22.45 9.36 8.16
C ASP A 80 21.27 8.93 7.26
N ALA A 81 21.28 7.70 6.77
CA ALA A 81 20.21 7.15 5.96
C ALA A 81 18.90 7.04 6.75
N TYR A 82 18.95 6.63 8.02
CA TYR A 82 17.79 6.61 8.92
C TYR A 82 17.15 7.99 9.04
N ASP A 83 17.96 9.04 9.27
CA ASP A 83 17.47 10.40 9.43
C ASP A 83 16.79 10.91 8.15
N VAL A 84 17.42 10.69 6.98
CA VAL A 84 16.84 11.07 5.68
C VAL A 84 15.53 10.31 5.40
N VAL A 85 15.46 9.01 5.67
CA VAL A 85 14.23 8.23 5.49
C VAL A 85 13.13 8.71 6.45
N CYS A 86 13.46 9.11 7.69
CA CYS A 86 12.50 9.70 8.62
C CYS A 86 11.87 10.98 8.04
N GLU A 87 12.69 11.90 7.53
CA GLU A 87 12.17 13.13 6.88
C GLU A 87 11.33 12.79 5.65
N PHE A 88 11.78 11.83 4.83
CA PHE A 88 11.05 11.43 3.64
C PHE A 88 9.72 10.74 3.96
N HIS A 89 9.64 9.96 5.04
CA HIS A 89 8.39 9.42 5.57
C HIS A 89 7.41 10.55 5.95
N ARG A 90 7.89 11.59 6.66
CA ARG A 90 7.07 12.75 7.02
C ARG A 90 6.56 13.49 5.78
N PHE A 91 7.43 13.66 4.78
CA PHE A 91 7.05 14.25 3.49
C PHE A 91 5.95 13.44 2.79
N LYS A 92 6.09 12.11 2.67
CA LYS A 92 5.05 11.23 2.10
C LYS A 92 3.72 11.34 2.86
N ARG A 93 3.75 11.35 4.19
CA ARG A 93 2.55 11.56 5.04
C ARG A 93 1.96 12.96 4.89
N HIS A 94 2.78 13.98 4.67
CA HIS A 94 2.31 15.33 4.36
C HIS A 94 1.57 15.37 3.01
N LEU A 95 2.13 14.79 1.95
CA LEU A 95 1.49 14.70 0.64
C LEU A 95 0.16 13.92 0.72
N LEU A 96 0.12 12.80 1.45
CA LEU A 96 -1.10 12.05 1.69
C LEU A 96 -2.18 12.93 2.34
N ARG A 97 -1.84 13.69 3.40
CA ARG A 97 -2.79 14.59 4.07
C ARG A 97 -3.32 15.66 3.12
N LEU A 98 -2.46 16.26 2.29
CA LEU A 98 -2.90 17.23 1.29
C LEU A 98 -3.84 16.58 0.25
N LYS A 99 -3.53 15.37 -0.21
CA LYS A 99 -4.35 14.64 -1.18
C LYS A 99 -5.73 14.28 -0.61
N LEU A 100 -5.79 13.81 0.64
CA LEU A 100 -7.03 13.45 1.33
C LEU A 100 -7.91 14.66 1.68
N THR A 101 -7.31 15.84 1.79
CA THR A 101 -8.03 17.11 2.04
C THR A 101 -8.25 17.93 0.78
N CYS A 102 -8.04 17.33 -0.40
CA CYS A 102 -8.20 17.97 -1.71
C CYS A 102 -7.32 19.22 -1.94
N LYS A 103 -6.25 19.39 -1.15
CA LYS A 103 -5.27 20.49 -1.25
C LYS A 103 -4.10 20.18 -2.18
N LEU A 104 -4.11 19.03 -2.85
CA LEU A 104 -3.09 18.60 -3.79
C LEU A 104 -3.71 17.84 -4.96
N ALA A 105 -3.57 18.39 -6.17
CA ALA A 105 -3.94 17.72 -7.41
C ALA A 105 -2.87 16.67 -7.82
N GLY A 106 -2.79 16.30 -9.10
CA GLY A 106 -1.76 15.38 -9.61
C GLY A 106 -2.21 13.92 -9.72
N SER A 107 -1.34 13.08 -10.26
CA SER A 107 -1.67 11.75 -10.77
C SER A 107 -1.42 10.59 -9.79
N ILE A 108 -0.79 10.86 -8.63
CA ILE A 108 -0.51 9.82 -7.64
C ILE A 108 -1.75 9.52 -6.80
N PHE A 109 -2.11 8.25 -6.68
CA PHE A 109 -3.24 7.82 -5.87
C PHE A 109 -2.96 8.00 -4.37
N PRO A 110 -3.97 8.34 -3.54
CA PRO A 110 -3.79 8.42 -2.08
C PRO A 110 -3.22 7.13 -1.48
N ILE A 111 -3.69 5.96 -1.93
CA ILE A 111 -3.19 4.66 -1.46
C ILE A 111 -1.71 4.45 -1.82
N GLN A 112 -1.25 5.02 -2.94
CA GLN A 112 0.16 4.96 -3.32
C GLN A 112 1.02 5.82 -2.38
N TYR A 113 0.57 7.02 -1.98
CA TYR A 113 1.30 7.78 -0.94
C TYR A 113 1.37 7.03 0.39
N ASP A 114 0.30 6.34 0.80
CA ASP A 114 0.31 5.50 2.00
C ASP A 114 1.26 4.29 1.85
N HIS A 115 1.26 3.63 0.70
CA HIS A 115 2.15 2.53 0.36
C HIS A 115 3.63 2.93 0.47
N LEU A 116 4.03 3.98 -0.24
CA LEU A 116 5.41 4.49 -0.20
C LEU A 116 5.82 4.91 1.22
N ALA A 117 4.87 5.39 2.03
CA ALA A 117 5.11 5.78 3.43
C ALA A 117 5.28 4.56 4.34
N ARG A 118 4.53 3.48 4.12
CA ARG A 118 4.69 2.21 4.84
C ARG A 118 6.04 1.57 4.56
N GLU A 119 6.51 1.60 3.32
CA GLU A 119 7.86 1.13 2.97
C GLU A 119 8.93 2.01 3.62
N ALA A 120 8.76 3.34 3.65
CA ALA A 120 9.68 4.21 4.38
C ALA A 120 9.73 3.85 5.88
N GLU A 121 8.57 3.62 6.50
CA GLU A 121 8.52 3.17 7.90
C GLU A 121 9.18 1.80 8.10
N TYR A 122 9.06 0.91 7.11
CA TYR A 122 9.70 -0.40 7.11
C TYR A 122 11.22 -0.23 7.14
N VAL A 123 11.76 0.61 6.24
CA VAL A 123 13.18 0.95 6.17
C VAL A 123 13.68 1.65 7.44
N MET A 124 12.88 2.55 8.03
CA MET A 124 13.23 3.18 9.31
C MET A 124 13.46 2.12 10.39
N ARG A 125 12.58 1.12 10.50
CA ARG A 125 12.73 0.04 11.49
C ARG A 125 13.94 -0.84 11.19
N LEU A 126 14.24 -1.10 9.92
CA LEU A 126 15.41 -1.86 9.49
C LEU A 126 16.70 -1.13 9.87
N PHE A 127 16.81 0.17 9.55
CA PHE A 127 17.99 0.97 9.86
C PHE A 127 18.16 1.22 11.37
N ASP A 128 17.07 1.37 12.13
CA ASP A 128 17.14 1.42 13.59
C ASP A 128 17.66 0.11 14.19
N LYS A 129 17.24 -1.03 13.64
CA LYS A 129 17.75 -2.35 14.02
C LYS A 129 19.23 -2.49 13.70
N MET A 130 19.68 -2.05 12.52
CA MET A 130 21.10 -2.00 12.15
C MET A 130 21.92 -1.09 13.07
N ARG A 131 21.36 0.05 13.50
CA ARG A 131 22.01 1.01 14.41
C ARG A 131 22.14 0.48 15.83
N THR A 132 21.09 -0.15 16.35
CA THR A 132 21.02 -0.59 17.75
C THR A 132 21.60 -1.97 17.99
N GLY A 133 21.81 -2.77 16.93
CA GLY A 133 22.29 -4.15 17.03
C GLY A 133 21.32 -5.07 17.76
N ARG A 134 20.06 -4.66 17.96
CA ARG A 134 19.07 -5.46 18.70
C ARG A 134 18.62 -6.66 17.87
N PRO A 135 18.66 -7.88 18.42
CA PRO A 135 18.00 -9.02 17.80
C PRO A 135 16.50 -8.82 17.93
N GLY A 136 15.86 -8.39 16.84
CA GLY A 136 14.41 -8.23 16.81
C GLY A 136 13.77 -9.35 16.03
N LEU A 137 13.37 -10.43 16.71
CA LEU A 137 12.31 -11.30 16.24
C LEU A 137 11.44 -11.74 17.42
N LYS A 138 10.18 -11.31 17.42
CA LYS A 138 9.13 -11.90 18.26
C LYS A 138 8.55 -13.12 17.55
N ALA A 139 7.83 -13.98 18.30
CA ALA A 139 7.05 -15.11 17.79
C ALA A 139 6.30 -14.81 16.47
N ALA A 140 5.65 -13.65 16.40
CA ALA A 140 4.83 -13.22 15.27
C ALA A 140 5.59 -12.60 14.08
N ALA A 141 6.92 -12.53 14.10
CA ALA A 141 7.62 -11.71 13.13
C ALA A 141 7.49 -12.26 11.69
N LYS A 142 7.47 -13.59 11.50
CA LYS A 142 7.26 -14.20 10.16
C LYS A 142 5.87 -13.91 9.58
N THR A 143 4.84 -13.97 10.40
CA THR A 143 3.45 -13.71 9.96
C THR A 143 3.23 -12.23 9.68
N GLN A 144 3.79 -11.34 10.49
CA GLN A 144 3.71 -9.89 10.27
C GLN A 144 4.48 -9.46 9.01
N GLU A 145 5.66 -10.01 8.80
CA GLU A 145 6.48 -9.80 7.60
C GLU A 145 5.76 -10.26 6.34
N THR A 146 5.19 -11.46 6.36
CA THR A 146 4.38 -11.98 5.25
C THR A 146 3.18 -11.08 4.96
N SER A 147 2.47 -10.63 6.00
CA SER A 147 1.30 -9.77 5.83
C SER A 147 1.64 -8.41 5.22
N PHE A 148 2.77 -7.82 5.60
CA PHE A 148 3.28 -6.58 5.01
C PHE A 148 3.50 -6.73 3.51
N TRP A 149 4.33 -7.70 3.11
CA TRP A 149 4.69 -7.87 1.70
C TRP A 149 3.54 -8.36 0.83
N VAL A 150 2.67 -9.23 1.33
CA VAL A 150 1.46 -9.66 0.60
C VAL A 150 0.57 -8.45 0.29
N ARG A 151 0.42 -7.52 1.23
CA ARG A 151 -0.30 -6.26 0.99
C ARG A 151 0.39 -5.41 -0.08
N ILE A 152 1.71 -5.22 0.01
CA ILE A 152 2.50 -4.48 -0.99
C ILE A 152 2.32 -5.09 -2.39
N MET A 153 2.34 -6.42 -2.51
CA MET A 153 2.14 -7.12 -3.78
C MET A 153 0.72 -6.94 -4.36
N GLY A 154 -0.32 -7.02 -3.53
CA GLY A 154 -1.70 -6.75 -3.96
C GLY A 154 -1.88 -5.32 -4.45
N GLU A 155 -1.34 -4.34 -3.71
CA GLU A 155 -1.39 -2.92 -4.08
C GLU A 155 -0.64 -2.64 -5.40
N HIS A 156 0.48 -3.35 -5.67
CA HIS A 156 1.15 -3.28 -6.96
C HIS A 156 0.31 -3.81 -8.12
N ALA A 157 -0.37 -4.95 -7.93
CA ALA A 157 -1.24 -5.51 -8.95
C ALA A 157 -2.42 -4.56 -9.26
N ALA A 158 -3.03 -3.99 -8.22
CA ALA A 158 -4.05 -2.95 -8.35
C ALA A 158 -3.53 -1.71 -9.09
N LEU A 159 -2.37 -1.17 -8.69
CA LEU A 159 -1.73 -0.02 -9.35
C LEU A 159 -1.52 -0.28 -10.86
N MET A 160 -0.99 -1.45 -11.20
CA MET A 160 -0.79 -1.84 -12.61
C MET A 160 -2.13 -1.90 -13.36
N SER A 161 -3.18 -2.47 -12.76
CA SER A 161 -4.50 -2.54 -13.38
C SER A 161 -5.10 -1.14 -13.67
N HIS A 162 -4.79 -0.15 -12.84
CA HIS A 162 -5.24 1.24 -12.99
C HIS A 162 -4.41 2.06 -13.99
N LEU A 163 -3.14 1.71 -14.20
CA LEU A 163 -2.23 2.46 -15.06
C LEU A 163 -2.05 1.85 -16.46
N ILE A 164 -2.46 0.60 -16.67
CA ILE A 164 -2.59 0.02 -18.02
C ILE A 164 -3.79 0.65 -18.72
N ASP A 165 -3.66 0.97 -20.02
CA ASP A 165 -4.76 1.61 -20.75
C ASP A 165 -6.01 0.70 -20.81
N PRO A 166 -7.23 1.24 -20.66
CA PRO A 166 -8.46 0.43 -20.70
C PRO A 166 -8.68 -0.36 -22.01
N SER A 167 -8.00 -0.01 -23.11
CA SER A 167 -8.02 -0.77 -24.36
C SER A 167 -7.28 -2.12 -24.25
N GLU A 168 -6.32 -2.25 -23.33
CA GLU A 168 -5.53 -3.46 -23.05
C GLU A 168 -6.30 -4.43 -22.14
N ARG A 169 -7.57 -4.70 -22.49
CA ARG A 169 -8.56 -5.39 -21.65
C ARG A 169 -8.07 -6.68 -21.02
N SER A 170 -7.28 -7.48 -21.76
CA SER A 170 -6.74 -8.74 -21.24
C SER A 170 -5.67 -8.52 -20.18
N LEU A 171 -4.80 -7.52 -20.34
CA LEU A 171 -3.73 -7.22 -19.39
C LEU A 171 -4.29 -6.58 -18.12
N VAL A 172 -5.27 -5.67 -18.26
CA VAL A 172 -6.02 -5.11 -17.14
C VAL A 172 -6.69 -6.22 -16.34
N ALA A 173 -7.37 -7.17 -17.00
CA ALA A 173 -8.00 -8.31 -16.33
C ALA A 173 -6.98 -9.16 -15.59
N THR A 174 -5.84 -9.50 -16.21
CA THR A 174 -4.78 -10.26 -15.55
C THR A 174 -4.20 -9.54 -14.33
N ALA A 175 -3.97 -8.23 -14.41
CA ALA A 175 -3.50 -7.45 -13.26
C ALA A 175 -4.52 -7.43 -12.12
N ARG A 176 -5.82 -7.34 -12.45
CA ARG A 176 -6.90 -7.41 -11.46
C ARG A 176 -6.99 -8.79 -10.80
N ASP A 177 -6.88 -9.87 -11.57
CA ASP A 177 -6.90 -11.23 -11.03
C ASP A 177 -5.76 -11.42 -10.00
N PHE A 178 -4.55 -10.90 -10.28
CA PHE A 178 -3.48 -10.87 -9.27
C PHE A 178 -3.85 -10.03 -8.04
N SER A 179 -4.50 -8.88 -8.20
CA SER A 179 -4.95 -8.08 -7.06
C SER A 179 -5.91 -8.87 -6.16
N GLU A 180 -6.88 -9.56 -6.76
CA GLU A 180 -7.87 -10.38 -6.03
C GLU A 180 -7.20 -11.57 -5.32
N ASP A 181 -6.24 -12.23 -5.97
CA ASP A 181 -5.47 -13.32 -5.38
C ASP A 181 -4.68 -12.84 -4.14
N PHE A 182 -4.02 -11.68 -4.23
CA PHE A 182 -3.25 -11.13 -3.12
C PHE A 182 -4.12 -10.58 -1.98
N ASP A 183 -5.32 -10.08 -2.27
CA ASP A 183 -6.30 -9.72 -1.23
C ASP A 183 -6.75 -10.95 -0.44
N ALA A 184 -7.01 -12.08 -1.12
CA ALA A 184 -7.35 -13.34 -0.47
C ALA A 184 -6.19 -13.86 0.39
N LEU A 185 -4.95 -13.81 -0.13
CA LEU A 185 -3.75 -14.16 0.63
C LEU A 185 -3.55 -13.24 1.84
N LEU A 186 -3.87 -11.94 1.71
CA LEU A 186 -3.74 -10.98 2.81
C LEU A 186 -4.70 -11.29 3.95
N LEU A 187 -5.95 -11.63 3.65
CA LEU A 187 -6.93 -12.06 4.66
C LEU A 187 -6.42 -13.30 5.41
N GLN A 188 -5.96 -14.31 4.68
CA GLN A 188 -5.39 -15.51 5.29
C GLN A 188 -4.13 -15.22 6.12
N SER A 189 -3.26 -14.31 5.64
CA SER A 189 -2.06 -13.87 6.35
C SER A 189 -2.40 -13.22 7.68
N ASN A 190 -3.42 -12.35 7.70
CA ASN A 190 -3.88 -11.67 8.90
C ASN A 190 -4.45 -12.66 9.92
N ASP A 191 -5.19 -13.68 9.47
CA ASP A 191 -5.67 -14.74 10.35
C ASP A 191 -4.50 -15.52 10.98
N PHE A 192 -3.48 -15.88 10.21
CA PHE A 192 -2.27 -16.50 10.75
C PHE A 192 -1.51 -15.58 11.71
N ALA A 193 -1.42 -14.29 11.42
CA ALA A 193 -0.78 -13.31 12.31
C ALA A 193 -1.49 -13.23 13.66
N SER A 194 -2.83 -13.29 13.65
CA SER A 194 -3.64 -13.36 14.87
C SER A 194 -3.45 -14.68 15.62
N MET A 195 -3.62 -15.82 14.93
CA MET A 195 -3.53 -17.16 15.53
C MET A 195 -2.13 -17.48 16.09
N LEU A 196 -1.07 -16.95 15.48
CA LEU A 196 0.33 -17.23 15.87
C LEU A 196 0.97 -16.10 16.66
N SER A 197 0.18 -15.10 17.09
CA SER A 197 0.66 -13.92 17.82
C SER A 197 1.51 -14.27 19.07
N HIS A 198 1.20 -15.40 19.72
CA HIS A 198 1.86 -15.88 20.94
C HIS A 198 2.40 -17.31 20.78
N ASN A 199 2.49 -17.82 19.54
CA ASN A 199 2.96 -19.19 19.28
C ASN A 199 4.26 -19.17 18.48
N GLU A 200 5.33 -19.65 19.09
CA GLU A 200 6.66 -19.72 18.48
C GLU A 200 6.89 -21.01 17.70
N ASN A 201 5.97 -21.97 17.80
CA ASN A 201 6.12 -23.26 17.14
C ASN A 201 5.90 -23.15 15.63
N ASP A 202 6.68 -23.94 14.90
CA ASP A 202 6.51 -24.08 13.46
C ASP A 202 5.19 -24.83 13.16
N VAL A 203 4.24 -24.11 12.54
CA VAL A 203 2.92 -24.65 12.22
C VAL A 203 2.88 -25.14 10.77
N PRO A 204 2.65 -26.45 10.52
CA PRO A 204 2.67 -27.00 9.16
C PRO A 204 1.72 -26.31 8.18
N SER A 205 0.55 -25.86 8.63
CA SER A 205 -0.40 -25.12 7.78
C SER A 205 0.10 -23.73 7.39
N PHE A 206 0.86 -23.06 8.27
CA PHE A 206 1.53 -21.80 7.94
C PHE A 206 2.67 -22.02 6.94
N ARG A 207 3.45 -23.10 7.08
CA ARG A 207 4.47 -23.47 6.09
C ARG A 207 3.87 -23.72 4.70
N ARG A 208 2.72 -24.40 4.63
CA ARG A 208 1.97 -24.56 3.37
C ARG A 208 1.55 -23.20 2.81
N PHE A 209 1.00 -22.33 3.65
CA PHE A 209 0.60 -20.97 3.25
C PHE A 209 1.78 -20.16 2.68
N LEU A 210 2.97 -20.24 3.27
CA LEU A 210 4.17 -19.60 2.70
C LEU A 210 4.49 -20.10 1.29
N GLN A 211 4.25 -21.39 0.99
CA GLN A 211 4.44 -21.91 -0.37
C GLN A 211 3.39 -21.37 -1.36
N ASP A 212 2.16 -21.16 -0.89
CA ASP A 212 1.09 -20.54 -1.68
C ASP A 212 1.49 -19.08 -2.02
N VAL A 213 1.90 -18.30 -1.02
CA VAL A 213 2.41 -16.92 -1.18
C VAL A 213 3.64 -16.87 -2.08
N HIS A 214 4.61 -17.77 -1.90
CA HIS A 214 5.80 -17.85 -2.75
C HIS A 214 5.40 -18.10 -4.21
N THR A 215 4.45 -19.00 -4.44
CA THR A 215 4.02 -19.36 -5.79
C THR A 215 3.32 -18.17 -6.46
N SER A 216 2.40 -17.49 -5.79
CA SER A 216 1.74 -16.29 -6.33
C SER A 216 2.70 -15.12 -6.54
N THR A 217 3.64 -14.90 -5.61
CA THR A 217 4.66 -13.83 -5.74
C THR A 217 5.58 -14.06 -6.93
N ARG A 218 5.99 -15.32 -7.18
CA ARG A 218 6.81 -15.66 -8.36
C ARG A 218 6.08 -15.31 -9.65
N GLN A 219 4.78 -15.60 -9.71
CA GLN A 219 3.95 -15.33 -10.88
C GLN A 219 3.75 -13.84 -11.11
N LEU A 220 3.46 -13.09 -10.04
CA LEU A 220 3.35 -11.64 -10.11
C LEU A 220 4.68 -11.00 -10.53
N ARG A 221 5.82 -11.48 -10.00
CA ARG A 221 7.16 -11.03 -10.43
C ARG A 221 7.38 -11.26 -11.92
N ASP A 222 7.01 -12.43 -12.44
CA ASP A 222 7.14 -12.76 -13.87
C ASP A 222 6.20 -11.91 -14.73
N PHE A 223 4.98 -11.62 -14.26
CA PHE A 223 4.06 -10.67 -14.90
C PHE A 223 4.65 -9.25 -14.93
N LYS A 224 5.17 -8.76 -13.79
CA LYS A 224 5.84 -7.45 -13.68
C LYS A 224 7.01 -7.34 -14.67
N ARG A 225 7.82 -8.40 -14.82
CA ARG A 225 8.89 -8.47 -15.83
C ARG A 225 8.34 -8.38 -17.26
N ALA A 226 7.28 -9.13 -17.58
CA ALA A 226 6.67 -9.07 -18.91
C ALA A 226 6.11 -7.67 -19.22
N VAL A 227 5.47 -7.02 -18.25
CA VAL A 227 4.98 -5.63 -18.37
C VAL A 227 6.14 -4.67 -18.62
N GLN A 228 7.22 -4.76 -17.85
CA GLN A 228 8.44 -3.97 -18.05
C GLN A 228 8.98 -4.14 -19.48
N GLU A 229 9.18 -5.39 -19.93
CA GLU A 229 9.70 -5.71 -21.27
C GLU A 229 8.81 -5.17 -22.39
N MET A 230 7.48 -5.24 -22.23
CA MET A 230 6.53 -4.68 -23.21
C MET A 230 6.56 -3.16 -23.24
N ILE A 231 6.67 -2.49 -22.08
CA ILE A 231 6.81 -1.02 -22.01
C ILE A 231 8.10 -0.58 -22.69
N ALA A 232 9.23 -1.23 -22.38
CA ALA A 232 10.54 -0.93 -22.97
C ALA A 232 10.56 -1.09 -24.50
N GLN A 233 9.73 -1.97 -25.04
CA GLN A 233 9.59 -2.22 -26.48
C GLN A 233 8.43 -1.44 -27.13
N CYS A 234 7.77 -0.54 -26.40
CA CYS A 234 6.57 0.19 -26.84
C CYS A 234 5.43 -0.74 -27.33
N LYS A 235 5.27 -1.92 -26.71
CA LYS A 235 4.26 -2.94 -27.04
C LYS A 235 3.04 -2.96 -26.11
N LEU A 236 3.06 -2.16 -25.04
CA LEU A 236 1.95 -2.01 -24.10
C LEU A 236 1.58 -0.53 -24.03
N VAL A 237 0.29 -0.23 -24.13
CA VAL A 237 -0.24 1.13 -23.96
C VAL A 237 -0.66 1.36 -22.51
N GLY A 238 -0.19 2.46 -21.92
CA GLY A 238 -0.54 2.82 -20.54
C GLY A 238 0.26 4.02 -20.03
N LEU A 239 0.07 4.32 -18.75
CA LEU A 239 0.72 5.42 -18.03
C LEU A 239 1.88 4.95 -17.14
N ILE A 240 2.25 3.67 -17.19
CA ILE A 240 3.32 3.08 -16.38
C ILE A 240 4.68 3.44 -17.02
N PRO A 241 5.55 4.22 -16.34
CA PRO A 241 6.93 4.38 -16.80
C PRO A 241 7.69 3.06 -16.65
N GLU A 242 8.63 2.76 -17.57
CA GLU A 242 9.45 1.54 -17.52
C GLU A 242 10.13 1.37 -16.15
N MET A 243 10.66 2.46 -15.59
CA MET A 243 11.30 2.47 -14.27
C MET A 243 10.35 2.06 -13.15
N LEU A 244 9.07 2.45 -13.19
CA LEU A 244 8.09 2.01 -12.20
C LEU A 244 7.82 0.50 -12.33
N ALA A 245 7.76 -0.02 -13.55
CA ALA A 245 7.58 -1.46 -13.77
C ALA A 245 8.78 -2.28 -13.27
N ASP A 246 10.01 -1.79 -13.46
CA ASP A 246 11.22 -2.40 -12.91
C ASP A 246 11.28 -2.32 -11.38
N HIS A 247 10.92 -1.16 -10.82
CA HIS A 247 10.88 -0.91 -9.38
C HIS A 247 10.01 -1.93 -8.65
N VAL A 248 8.73 -2.05 -9.02
CA VAL A 248 7.82 -2.99 -8.37
C VAL A 248 8.21 -4.45 -8.63
N ARG A 249 8.94 -4.73 -9.73
CA ARG A 249 9.51 -6.06 -10.02
C ARG A 249 10.65 -6.39 -9.06
N ARG A 250 11.55 -5.44 -8.78
CA ARG A 250 12.66 -5.62 -7.82
C ARG A 250 12.15 -5.87 -6.41
N GLU A 251 11.08 -5.19 -5.99
CA GLU A 251 10.44 -5.45 -4.70
C GLU A 251 9.80 -6.84 -4.64
N ALA A 252 9.20 -7.32 -5.73
CA ALA A 252 8.69 -8.69 -5.79
C ALA A 252 9.83 -9.73 -5.73
N GLU A 253 10.97 -9.45 -6.36
CA GLU A 253 12.17 -10.30 -6.26
C GLU A 253 12.74 -10.30 -4.83
N HIS A 254 12.75 -9.14 -4.19
CA HIS A 254 13.18 -8.97 -2.81
C HIS A 254 12.29 -9.76 -1.85
N PHE A 255 10.97 -9.70 -2.01
CA PHE A 255 10.05 -10.50 -1.20
C PHE A 255 10.26 -12.02 -1.41
N LEU A 256 10.56 -12.47 -2.63
CA LEU A 256 10.91 -13.88 -2.88
C LEU A 256 12.17 -14.32 -2.12
N MET A 257 13.17 -13.45 -2.00
CA MET A 257 14.35 -13.71 -1.17
C MET A 257 13.96 -13.89 0.30
N ILE A 258 13.13 -13.00 0.85
CA ILE A 258 12.64 -13.07 2.23
C ILE A 258 11.86 -14.37 2.49
N LEU A 259 10.94 -14.74 1.59
CA LEU A 259 10.20 -16.01 1.68
C LEU A 259 11.14 -17.22 1.69
N ALA A 260 12.14 -17.24 0.81
CA ALA A 260 13.12 -18.32 0.77
C ALA A 260 13.96 -18.41 2.06
N MET A 261 14.27 -17.26 2.69
CA MET A 261 14.94 -17.23 3.99
C MET A 261 14.05 -17.76 5.12
N MET A 262 12.76 -17.45 5.11
CA MET A 262 11.78 -17.96 6.07
C MET A 262 11.61 -19.48 5.96
N GLU A 263 11.49 -20.00 4.74
CA GLU A 263 11.31 -21.43 4.46
C GLU A 263 12.54 -22.26 4.85
N LYS A 264 13.75 -21.73 4.64
CA LYS A 264 15.01 -22.40 5.01
C LYS A 264 15.34 -22.31 6.49
N GLY A 265 14.55 -21.57 7.29
CA GLY A 265 14.82 -21.36 8.70
C GLY A 265 16.08 -20.53 8.98
N ILE A 266 16.56 -19.76 7.99
CA ILE A 266 17.72 -18.86 8.16
C ILE A 266 17.33 -17.67 9.05
N ILE A 267 16.06 -17.28 9.01
CA ILE A 267 15.48 -16.35 9.98
C ILE A 267 15.09 -17.16 11.23
N THR A 268 16.02 -17.25 12.18
CA THR A 268 15.76 -17.81 13.50
C THR A 268 15.19 -16.73 14.40
N CYS A 269 14.01 -16.96 14.99
CA CYS A 269 13.51 -16.11 16.05
C CYS A 269 14.47 -16.23 17.24
N VAL A 270 15.07 -15.12 17.67
CA VAL A 270 15.80 -15.10 18.93
C VAL A 270 14.75 -14.94 20.00
N THR A 271 14.55 -15.98 20.81
CA THR A 271 13.63 -15.94 21.93
C THR A 271 14.06 -14.80 22.87
N ALA A 272 13.23 -13.77 22.96
CA ALA A 272 13.29 -12.90 24.12
C ALA A 272 12.75 -13.74 25.28
N THR A 273 13.63 -14.14 26.20
CA THR A 273 13.20 -14.68 27.50
C THR A 273 12.44 -13.57 28.22
N GLU A 274 11.13 -13.51 28.06
CA GLU A 274 10.27 -12.79 29.00
C GLU A 274 10.02 -13.68 30.22
N PRO A 275 9.93 -13.11 31.44
CA PRO A 275 9.74 -13.88 32.66
C PRO A 275 8.39 -14.60 32.61
N GLU A 276 8.40 -15.87 33.00
CA GLU A 276 7.20 -16.69 33.14
C GLU A 276 6.16 -15.92 33.99
N CYS A 277 4.99 -15.65 33.42
CA CYS A 277 3.82 -15.31 34.23
C CYS A 277 3.46 -16.56 35.03
N GLU A 278 3.68 -16.51 36.35
CA GLU A 278 3.21 -17.51 37.29
C GLU A 278 1.73 -17.78 37.07
N VAL A 279 1.42 -19.01 36.67
CA VAL A 279 0.06 -19.52 36.64
C VAL A 279 -0.36 -19.66 38.10
N VAL A 280 -1.19 -18.73 38.59
CA VAL A 280 -1.86 -18.91 39.87
C VAL A 280 -2.85 -20.06 39.68
N GLU A 281 -2.56 -21.21 40.29
CA GLU A 281 -3.45 -22.36 40.31
C GLU A 281 -4.82 -21.94 40.86
N ALA A 282 -5.86 -22.15 40.06
CA ALA A 282 -7.23 -22.04 40.51
C ALA A 282 -7.49 -23.13 41.55
N ILE A 283 -7.79 -22.74 42.77
CA ILE A 283 -8.37 -23.64 43.78
C ILE A 283 -9.85 -23.79 43.41
N GLU A 284 -10.19 -24.95 42.85
CA GLU A 284 -11.55 -25.49 42.89
C GLU A 284 -11.82 -25.98 44.32
N ASP A 285 -12.83 -25.43 45.00
CA ASP A 285 -13.90 -26.21 45.64
C ASP A 285 -14.87 -25.40 46.53
N MET A 286 -16.13 -25.86 46.51
CA MET A 286 -17.23 -25.74 47.51
C MET A 286 -18.29 -24.62 47.42
N GLU A 287 -19.40 -24.99 46.76
CA GLU A 287 -20.80 -25.07 47.23
C GLU A 287 -21.56 -23.88 47.87
N GLU A 288 -22.85 -23.80 47.49
CA GLU A 288 -23.89 -22.80 47.79
C GLU A 288 -24.34 -22.76 49.27
N GLU A 289 -24.66 -21.56 49.81
CA GLU A 289 -25.76 -21.38 50.78
C GLU A 289 -26.28 -19.92 50.91
N PHE A 290 -27.56 -19.76 50.56
CA PHE A 290 -28.66 -18.86 50.97
C PHE A 290 -28.48 -17.51 51.75
N CYS A 291 -29.28 -16.51 51.32
CA CYS A 291 -29.49 -15.09 51.72
C CYS A 291 -29.98 -14.82 53.18
N PRO A 292 -29.93 -13.59 53.77
CA PRO A 292 -30.82 -12.46 53.40
C PRO A 292 -30.27 -11.01 53.58
N GLY A 293 -30.92 -10.02 52.94
CA GLY A 293 -30.61 -8.58 53.09
C GLY A 293 -31.18 -7.93 54.36
N PRO A 294 -30.94 -6.61 54.56
CA PRO A 294 -32.10 -5.71 54.61
C PRO A 294 -31.91 -4.38 53.86
N ALA A 295 -33.05 -3.76 53.55
CA ALA A 295 -33.25 -2.47 52.92
C ALA A 295 -32.88 -1.28 53.83
N ILE A 296 -32.42 -0.17 53.24
CA ILE A 296 -32.58 1.19 53.77
C ILE A 296 -32.87 2.14 52.60
N GLU A 297 -33.94 2.91 52.76
CA GLU A 297 -34.45 3.98 51.91
C GLU A 297 -34.22 5.35 52.60
N CYS A 298 -34.43 6.46 51.86
CA CYS A 298 -34.40 7.89 52.24
C CYS A 298 -33.04 8.62 52.06
N GLY A 299 -32.94 9.80 51.44
CA GLY A 299 -33.94 10.73 50.92
C GLY A 299 -33.26 11.95 50.27
N GLU A 300 -34.06 12.74 49.55
CA GLU A 300 -33.68 13.99 48.87
C GLU A 300 -33.19 15.07 49.85
N THR A 301 -32.24 15.90 49.41
CA THR A 301 -32.24 17.36 49.66
C THR A 301 -31.56 18.10 48.52
N VAL A 302 -32.27 19.10 48.03
CA VAL A 302 -31.87 20.16 47.10
C VAL A 302 -31.48 21.35 47.96
N GLU A 303 -30.37 22.03 47.66
CA GLU A 303 -30.17 23.43 48.05
C GLU A 303 -29.20 24.13 47.07
N ASP A 304 -29.68 25.27 46.58
CA ASP A 304 -29.18 26.14 45.51
C ASP A 304 -28.09 27.14 45.97
N CYS A 305 -27.65 27.93 44.98
CA CYS A 305 -27.06 29.29 45.04
C CYS A 305 -25.51 29.32 44.98
N GLU A 306 -24.81 30.09 44.14
CA GLU A 306 -25.09 31.40 43.53
C GLU A 306 -24.36 31.60 42.19
N ASP A 307 -25.01 32.34 41.30
CA ASP A 307 -24.50 32.97 40.08
C ASP A 307 -23.40 34.00 40.38
N GLN A 308 -22.33 34.02 39.57
CA GLN A 308 -21.63 35.27 39.23
C GLN A 308 -21.20 35.27 37.76
N ASP A 309 -21.78 36.23 37.03
CA ASP A 309 -21.43 36.69 35.70
C ASP A 309 -19.98 37.17 35.61
N GLU A 310 -19.30 36.89 34.49
CA GLU A 310 -18.30 37.79 33.92
C GLU A 310 -18.17 37.52 32.40
N GLU A 311 -19.03 38.20 31.64
CA GLU A 311 -18.83 38.48 30.21
C GLU A 311 -17.72 39.53 30.06
N ALA A 312 -16.66 39.20 29.30
CA ALA A 312 -15.74 40.19 28.77
C ALA A 312 -15.42 39.86 27.31
N CYS A 313 -15.97 40.70 26.43
CA CYS A 313 -15.82 40.73 24.99
C CYS A 313 -14.34 40.83 24.58
N TYR A 314 -13.93 40.03 23.58
CA TYR A 314 -12.80 40.35 22.72
C TYR A 314 -13.30 40.39 21.27
N GLU A 315 -13.02 41.52 20.63
CA GLU A 315 -13.46 41.93 19.31
C GLU A 315 -12.92 40.96 18.22
N GLU A 316 -13.80 40.53 17.32
CA GLU A 316 -13.39 39.85 16.08
C GLU A 316 -12.77 40.89 15.14
N GLU A 317 -11.44 40.86 14.98
CA GLU A 317 -10.77 41.51 13.85
C GLU A 317 -11.00 40.67 12.59
N ASP A 318 -11.81 41.22 11.67
CA ASP A 318 -11.98 40.76 10.29
C ASP A 318 -10.62 40.54 9.61
N CYS A 319 -10.23 39.27 9.45
CA CYS A 319 -9.14 38.86 8.57
C CYS A 319 -9.74 38.35 7.25
N GLU A 320 -9.63 39.14 6.19
CA GLU A 320 -10.02 38.73 4.84
C GLU A 320 -9.31 37.42 4.44
N GLU A 321 -10.08 36.35 4.26
CA GLU A 321 -9.59 35.10 3.68
C GLU A 321 -9.19 35.33 2.21
N PRO A 322 -7.99 34.92 1.76
CA PRO A 322 -7.70 34.88 0.34
C PRO A 322 -8.51 33.74 -0.28
N GLN A 323 -9.66 34.09 -0.85
CA GLN A 323 -10.42 33.18 -1.71
C GLN A 323 -9.53 32.76 -2.88
N ALA A 324 -9.10 31.51 -2.87
CA ALA A 324 -8.47 30.89 -4.02
C ALA A 324 -9.50 30.80 -5.15
N ASN A 325 -9.44 31.74 -6.10
CA ASN A 325 -10.20 31.69 -7.33
C ASN A 325 -9.69 30.53 -8.21
N PHE A 326 -10.22 29.34 -7.98
CA PHE A 326 -10.17 28.27 -8.96
C PHE A 326 -11.13 28.60 -10.10
N ASN A 327 -10.61 29.14 -11.19
CA ASN A 327 -11.33 29.15 -12.47
C ASN A 327 -11.38 27.70 -12.99
N ILE A 328 -12.33 26.92 -12.47
CA ILE A 328 -12.80 25.73 -13.16
C ILE A 328 -13.37 26.23 -14.48
N TYR A 329 -12.84 25.76 -15.61
CA TYR A 329 -13.44 25.98 -16.92
C TYR A 329 -14.89 25.49 -16.86
N LYS A 330 -15.84 26.43 -16.73
CA LYS A 330 -17.24 26.15 -16.96
C LYS A 330 -17.40 26.05 -18.47
N SER A 331 -17.67 24.84 -18.97
CA SER A 331 -18.14 24.69 -20.36
C SER A 331 -19.30 25.67 -20.58
N PRO A 332 -19.32 26.43 -21.69
CA PRO A 332 -20.49 27.22 -22.03
C PRO A 332 -21.69 26.28 -22.11
N ALA A 333 -22.77 26.63 -21.41
CA ALA A 333 -24.06 26.00 -21.65
C ALA A 333 -24.44 26.34 -23.10
N VAL A 334 -24.27 25.38 -24.01
CA VAL A 334 -24.80 25.51 -25.35
C VAL A 334 -26.32 25.40 -25.20
N ASN A 335 -27.00 26.50 -25.49
CA ASN A 335 -28.45 26.52 -25.57
C ASN A 335 -28.83 25.67 -26.79
N MET A 336 -29.64 24.64 -26.59
CA MET A 336 -29.94 23.66 -27.65
C MET A 336 -30.87 24.22 -28.74
N ASP A 337 -31.26 25.49 -28.61
CA ASP A 337 -32.13 26.23 -29.52
C ASP A 337 -31.37 27.14 -30.51
N ASP A 338 -30.03 27.22 -30.45
CA ASP A 338 -29.21 28.08 -31.33
C ASP A 338 -28.49 27.31 -32.48
N ILE A 339 -29.02 26.16 -32.90
CA ILE A 339 -28.58 25.49 -34.15
C ILE A 339 -29.74 25.54 -35.15
N GLU A 340 -29.96 26.72 -35.71
CA GLU A 340 -30.65 26.89 -36.99
C GLU A 340 -29.67 27.51 -37.99
N ASP A 341 -29.78 27.07 -39.24
CA ASP A 341 -29.09 27.55 -40.45
C ASP A 341 -27.67 27.02 -40.74
N ILE A 342 -27.60 25.79 -41.25
CA ILE A 342 -26.72 25.48 -42.39
C ILE A 342 -27.58 24.82 -43.47
N GLU A 343 -28.20 25.67 -44.31
CA GLU A 343 -28.68 25.28 -45.62
C GLU A 343 -27.51 25.14 -46.59
N GLY A 344 -27.52 24.08 -47.40
CA GLY A 344 -26.72 23.96 -48.62
C GLY A 344 -25.68 22.85 -48.59
N ILE A 345 -26.09 21.66 -49.01
CA ILE A 345 -25.54 20.90 -50.15
C ILE A 345 -26.55 19.77 -50.40
N GLU A 346 -27.39 19.97 -51.42
CA GLU A 346 -28.14 18.90 -52.07
C GLU A 346 -27.14 18.07 -52.89
N ASP A 347 -27.04 16.78 -52.62
CA ASP A 347 -26.50 15.80 -53.56
C ASP A 347 -27.38 14.54 -53.48
N ASP A 348 -27.86 14.15 -54.66
CA ASP A 348 -28.85 13.11 -54.94
C ASP A 348 -28.55 11.77 -54.25
N ILE A 349 -29.55 11.22 -53.55
CA ILE A 349 -29.63 9.78 -53.26
C ILE A 349 -31.03 9.30 -53.65
N ASP A 350 -31.06 8.49 -54.70
CA ASP A 350 -32.23 7.79 -55.24
C ASP A 350 -33.01 7.02 -54.16
N ASP A 351 -34.31 7.27 -54.13
CA ASP A 351 -35.33 6.56 -53.36
C ASP A 351 -35.66 5.21 -54.05
N ASP A 352 -34.85 4.18 -53.80
CA ASP A 352 -35.30 2.79 -53.99
C ASP A 352 -34.64 1.86 -52.98
N CYS A 353 -35.31 1.66 -51.85
CA CYS A 353 -34.96 0.63 -50.87
C CYS A 353 -36.21 -0.14 -50.45
N ASN A 354 -36.78 -0.89 -51.38
CA ASN A 354 -37.50 -2.12 -51.04
C ASN A 354 -36.48 -3.27 -51.03
N SER A 355 -35.87 -3.54 -49.87
CA SER A 355 -35.01 -4.70 -49.65
C SER A 355 -35.50 -5.54 -48.47
N PRO A 356 -35.47 -6.88 -48.58
CA PRO A 356 -36.23 -7.79 -47.74
C PRO A 356 -35.68 -7.89 -46.31
N GLU A 357 -36.55 -8.23 -45.35
CA GLU A 357 -36.20 -8.47 -43.95
C GLU A 357 -34.95 -9.38 -43.82
N PRO A 358 -33.99 -9.03 -42.94
CA PRO A 358 -32.83 -9.87 -42.73
C PRO A 358 -33.26 -11.18 -42.06
N PRO A 359 -32.65 -12.33 -42.41
CA PRO A 359 -32.96 -13.58 -41.74
C PRO A 359 -32.56 -13.47 -40.26
N LYS A 360 -33.46 -13.91 -39.38
CA LYS A 360 -33.20 -14.04 -37.94
C LYS A 360 -32.02 -15.00 -37.72
N THR A 361 -30.80 -14.47 -37.67
CA THR A 361 -29.62 -15.22 -37.24
C THR A 361 -29.63 -15.35 -35.73
N ALA A 362 -29.72 -16.59 -35.24
CA ALA A 362 -29.46 -16.95 -33.85
C ALA A 362 -28.12 -16.33 -33.37
N PRO A 363 -27.98 -15.99 -32.07
CA PRO A 363 -26.79 -15.33 -31.57
C PRO A 363 -25.55 -16.16 -31.89
N ALA A 364 -24.64 -15.57 -32.66
CA ALA A 364 -23.35 -16.17 -32.96
C ALA A 364 -22.60 -16.36 -31.64
N LYS A 365 -22.33 -17.62 -31.27
CA LYS A 365 -21.44 -17.95 -30.14
C LYS A 365 -20.11 -17.24 -30.37
N GLN A 366 -19.81 -16.25 -29.53
CA GLN A 366 -18.52 -15.58 -29.51
C GLN A 366 -17.42 -16.65 -29.42
N LYS A 367 -16.54 -16.71 -30.42
CA LYS A 367 -15.34 -17.54 -30.32
C LYS A 367 -14.46 -16.93 -29.22
N PRO A 368 -13.96 -17.72 -28.27
CA PRO A 368 -13.09 -17.21 -27.22
C PRO A 368 -11.82 -16.59 -27.84
N PRO A 369 -11.21 -15.60 -27.17
CA PRO A 369 -10.01 -14.93 -27.67
C PRO A 369 -8.92 -15.94 -28.03
N LYS A 370 -8.24 -15.67 -29.15
CA LYS A 370 -7.19 -16.51 -29.76
C LYS A 370 -5.90 -16.60 -28.93
N TYR A 371 -5.82 -15.89 -27.81
CA TYR A 371 -4.79 -16.05 -26.79
C TYR A 371 -5.42 -16.71 -25.56
N LYS A 372 -5.39 -18.04 -25.54
CA LYS A 372 -5.44 -18.77 -24.28
C LYS A 372 -4.01 -18.87 -23.80
N TRP A 373 -3.70 -18.19 -22.70
CA TRP A 373 -2.57 -18.54 -21.85
C TRP A 373 -2.66 -20.05 -21.57
N GLY A 374 -1.76 -20.81 -22.19
CA GLY A 374 -1.87 -22.26 -22.29
C GLY A 374 -1.83 -22.91 -20.90
N GLY A 375 -2.64 -23.95 -20.72
CA GLY A 375 -2.88 -24.68 -19.45
C GLY A 375 -1.70 -25.44 -18.83
N LYS A 376 -0.50 -24.84 -18.87
CA LYS A 376 0.70 -25.24 -18.14
C LYS A 376 1.41 -24.02 -17.55
N TRP A 377 0.67 -22.99 -17.13
CA TRP A 377 1.27 -21.96 -16.31
C TRP A 377 0.22 -21.19 -15.50
N PRO A 378 0.48 -20.94 -14.22
CA PRO A 378 1.33 -21.69 -13.29
C PRO A 378 0.57 -22.91 -12.74
N ARG A 379 1.28 -23.93 -12.25
CA ARG A 379 0.64 -25.18 -11.77
C ARG A 379 -0.37 -24.89 -10.64
N PRO A 380 -1.43 -25.72 -10.49
CA PRO A 380 -2.21 -25.71 -9.27
C PRO A 380 -1.31 -25.96 -8.07
N LEU A 381 -1.50 -25.15 -7.03
CA LEU A 381 -0.90 -25.32 -5.72
C LEU A 381 -1.18 -26.74 -5.19
N GLY A 382 -0.14 -27.40 -4.67
CA GLY A 382 -0.25 -28.68 -3.98
C GLY A 382 -0.57 -29.91 -4.85
N LYS A 383 0.49 -30.56 -5.37
CA LYS A 383 0.55 -32.02 -5.47
C LYS A 383 1.92 -32.50 -5.03
#